data_AF-A0A949MFZ4-F1
#
_entry.id   AF-A0A949MFZ4-F1
#
_cell.length_a   1.000
_cell.length_b   1.000
_cell.length_c   1.000
_cell.angle_alpha   90.00
_cell.angle_beta   90.00
_cell.angle_gamma   90.00
#
_symmetry.space_group_name_H-M   'P 1'
#
loop_
_entity.id
_entity.type
_entity.pdbx_description
1 polymer ?
#
loop_
_entity_poly.entity_id
_entity_poly.type
_entity_poly.pdbx_seq_one_letter_code
_entity_poly.pdbx_strand_id
1 'polypeptide(L)'
;MAALPVNHPERFLLADEVHARPPVAIEAPARASYVAVLIDADDRTREHAHLVQLCERFAAAPPLAAATHHSVRLSAHLHLKWERHGEFSGYTFFTSGAAPAPFTQPAVSLLPP
;
A
#
# COMPACT_ATOMS: atom_id res chain seq x y z
N MET A 1 1.07 15.89 42.08
CA MET A 1 1.14 15.37 40.71
C MET A 1 0.64 13.94 40.74
N ALA A 2 -0.49 13.64 40.11
CA ALA A 2 -1.00 12.27 40.08
C ALA A 2 -0.07 11.39 39.23
N ALA A 3 0.37 10.26 39.80
CA ALA A 3 1.17 9.28 39.06
C ALA A 3 0.27 8.60 38.01
N LEU A 4 0.78 8.44 36.79
CA LEU A 4 0.10 7.66 35.76
C LEU A 4 0.08 6.17 36.15
N PRO A 5 -0.95 5.42 35.73
CA PRO A 5 -1.02 3.98 35.97
C PRO A 5 0.14 3.23 35.28
N VAL A 6 0.46 2.05 35.81
CA VAL A 6 1.45 1.14 35.20
C VAL A 6 1.05 0.80 33.77
N ASN A 7 2.04 0.77 32.88
CA ASN A 7 1.84 0.46 31.48
C ASN A 7 1.44 -1.02 31.30
N HIS A 8 0.36 -1.28 30.56
CA HIS A 8 -0.09 -2.64 30.27
C HIS A 8 0.91 -3.34 29.32
N PRO A 9 1.25 -4.63 29.53
CA PRO A 9 2.22 -5.34 28.69
C PRO A 9 1.93 -5.29 27.18
N GLU A 10 0.66 -5.32 26.80
CA GLU A 10 0.22 -5.31 25.40
C GLU A 10 0.00 -3.91 24.81
N ARG A 11 0.14 -2.83 25.61
CA ARG A 11 -0.20 -1.47 25.15
C ARG A 11 0.55 -1.09 23.89
N PHE A 12 1.85 -1.38 23.82
CA PHE A 12 2.65 -1.05 22.66
C PHE A 12 2.28 -1.90 21.45
N LEU A 13 2.08 -3.20 21.63
CA LEU A 13 1.68 -4.10 20.54
C LEU A 13 0.35 -3.67 19.92
N LEU A 14 -0.66 -3.39 20.73
CA LEU A 14 -1.97 -2.94 20.24
C LEU A 14 -1.91 -1.53 19.64
N ALA A 15 -1.11 -0.64 20.22
CA ALA A 15 -0.89 0.68 19.63
C ALA A 15 -0.22 0.55 18.26
N ASP A 16 0.81 -0.27 18.13
CA ASP A 16 1.53 -0.48 16.87
C ASP A 16 0.62 -1.14 15.82
N GLU A 17 -0.27 -2.05 16.22
CA GLU A 17 -1.28 -2.63 15.32
C GLU A 17 -2.19 -1.57 14.69
N VAL A 18 -2.70 -0.63 15.51
CA VAL A 18 -3.55 0.48 15.02
C VAL A 18 -2.77 1.40 14.06
N HIS A 19 -1.47 1.59 14.28
CA HIS A 19 -0.63 2.49 13.49
C HIS A 19 0.12 1.78 12.35
N ALA A 20 -0.09 0.48 12.15
CA ALA A 20 0.65 -0.32 11.18
C ALA A 20 0.48 0.16 9.72
N ARG A 21 -0.59 0.91 9.42
CA ARG A 21 -0.94 1.35 8.06
C ARG A 21 -0.77 2.86 7.89
N PRO A 22 0.48 3.39 7.87
CA PRO A 22 0.70 4.82 7.75
C PRO A 22 0.14 5.37 6.43
N PRO A 23 -0.40 6.60 6.43
CA PRO A 23 -0.83 7.26 5.21
C PRO A 23 0.38 7.55 4.30
N VAL A 24 0.14 7.58 2.99
CA VAL A 24 1.13 8.03 2.02
C VAL A 24 0.99 9.54 1.88
N ALA A 25 2.07 10.29 2.14
CA ALA A 25 2.12 11.72 1.88
C ALA A 25 2.15 11.98 0.37
N ILE A 26 1.28 12.87 -0.11
CA ILE A 26 1.14 13.21 -1.54
C ILE A 26 1.27 14.73 -1.68
N GLU A 27 2.14 15.16 -2.59
CA GLU A 27 2.27 16.56 -2.97
C GLU A 27 1.43 16.86 -4.20
N ALA A 28 0.64 17.93 -4.16
CA ALA A 28 -0.19 18.35 -5.29
C ALA A 28 0.63 19.20 -6.29
N PRO A 29 0.36 19.10 -7.60
CA PRO A 29 -0.67 18.24 -8.21
C PRO A 29 -0.24 16.76 -8.28
N ALA A 30 -1.20 15.86 -8.13
CA ALA A 30 -0.98 14.41 -8.22
C ALA A 30 -2.22 13.68 -8.78
N ARG A 31 -2.00 12.44 -9.22
CA ARG A 31 -3.06 11.52 -9.66
C ARG A 31 -2.96 10.21 -8.89
N ALA A 32 -4.11 9.62 -8.61
CA ALA A 32 -4.21 8.33 -7.96
C ALA A 32 -5.12 7.38 -8.74
N SER A 33 -4.85 6.09 -8.64
CA SER A 33 -5.71 5.03 -9.14
C SER A 33 -5.84 3.99 -8.05
N TYR A 34 -7.08 3.71 -7.65
CA TYR A 34 -7.41 2.74 -6.61
C TYR A 34 -8.21 1.59 -7.22
N VAL A 35 -7.81 0.36 -6.88
CA VAL A 35 -8.53 -0.86 -7.25
C VAL A 35 -8.69 -1.72 -6.00
N ALA A 36 -9.93 -2.10 -5.70
CA ALA A 36 -10.23 -3.13 -4.71
C ALA A 36 -10.42 -4.46 -5.45
N VAL A 37 -9.66 -5.47 -5.05
CA VAL A 37 -9.70 -6.81 -5.64
C VAL A 37 -10.18 -7.78 -4.56
N LEU A 38 -11.25 -8.52 -4.86
CA LEU A 38 -11.67 -9.63 -4.01
C LEU A 38 -10.65 -10.76 -4.15
N ILE A 39 -10.09 -11.19 -3.03
CA ILE A 39 -9.07 -12.24 -2.96
C ILE A 39 -9.52 -13.26 -1.91
N ASP A 40 -9.84 -14.46 -2.37
CA ASP A 40 -10.17 -15.57 -1.47
C ASP A 40 -8.95 -16.01 -0.65
N ALA A 41 -9.19 -16.68 0.47
CA ALA A 41 -8.12 -17.11 1.37
C ALA A 41 -7.07 -17.98 0.65
N ASP A 42 -7.52 -18.85 -0.26
CA ASP A 42 -6.66 -19.76 -1.03
C ASP A 42 -5.80 -19.04 -2.08
N ASP A 43 -6.21 -17.83 -2.50
CA ASP A 43 -5.50 -17.03 -3.51
C ASP A 43 -4.48 -16.05 -2.90
N ARG A 44 -4.39 -15.95 -1.57
CA ARG A 44 -3.48 -15.00 -0.89
C ARG A 44 -2.00 -15.22 -1.20
N THR A 45 -1.58 -16.46 -1.43
CA THR A 45 -0.21 -16.78 -1.84
C THR A 45 0.04 -16.35 -3.28
N ARG A 46 -0.95 -16.50 -4.17
CA ARG A 46 -0.86 -16.04 -5.56
C ARG A 46 -0.81 -14.51 -5.63
N GLU A 47 -1.62 -13.84 -4.81
CA GLU A 47 -1.59 -12.38 -4.65
C GLU A 47 -0.21 -11.89 -4.22
N HIS A 48 0.37 -12.50 -3.17
CA HIS A 48 1.71 -12.14 -2.69
C HIS A 48 2.76 -12.36 -3.77
N ALA A 49 2.75 -13.51 -4.45
CA ALA A 49 3.66 -13.78 -5.56
C ALA A 49 3.54 -12.75 -6.68
N HIS A 50 2.32 -12.30 -7.00
CA HIS A 50 2.09 -11.27 -8.00
C HIS A 50 2.68 -9.91 -7.58
N LEU A 51 2.53 -9.52 -6.31
CA LEU A 51 3.14 -8.31 -5.76
C LEU A 51 4.67 -8.37 -5.79
N VAL A 52 5.26 -9.53 -5.47
CA VAL A 52 6.71 -9.74 -5.55
C VAL A 52 7.20 -9.55 -6.99
N GLN A 53 6.57 -10.20 -7.96
CA GLN A 53 6.92 -10.06 -9.38
C GLN A 53 6.82 -8.62 -9.87
N LEU A 54 5.78 -7.89 -9.44
CA LEU A 54 5.63 -6.48 -9.77
C LEU A 54 6.79 -5.65 -9.20
N CYS A 55 7.16 -5.86 -7.93
CA CYS A 55 8.28 -5.15 -7.31
C CYS A 55 9.61 -5.48 -7.99
N GLU A 56 9.86 -6.75 -8.32
CA GLU A 56 11.06 -7.21 -9.02
C GLU A 56 11.22 -6.55 -10.39
N ARG A 57 10.13 -6.46 -11.16
CA ARG A 57 10.15 -5.82 -12.49
C ARG A 57 10.56 -4.34 -12.43
N PHE A 58 10.33 -3.70 -11.30
CA PHE A 58 10.70 -2.32 -11.01
C PHE A 58 12.00 -2.19 -10.19
N ALA A 59 12.69 -3.30 -9.89
CA ALA A 59 13.84 -3.35 -8.99
C ALA A 59 13.56 -2.72 -7.60
N ALA A 60 12.33 -2.85 -7.13
CA ALA A 60 11.86 -2.34 -5.85
C ALA A 60 11.82 -3.45 -4.78
N ALA A 61 11.90 -3.06 -3.51
CA ALA A 61 11.84 -4.03 -2.40
C ALA A 61 10.44 -4.68 -2.32
N PRO A 62 10.36 -6.02 -2.35
CA PRO A 62 9.07 -6.72 -2.25
C PRO A 62 8.51 -6.72 -0.83
N PRO A 63 7.19 -6.96 -0.66
CA PRO A 63 6.61 -7.16 0.67
C PRO A 63 7.12 -8.44 1.33
N LEU A 64 7.27 -8.42 2.65
CA LEU A 64 7.51 -9.64 3.44
C LEU A 64 6.35 -10.63 3.28
N ALA A 65 6.63 -11.93 3.39
CA ALA A 65 5.62 -12.98 3.21
C ALA A 65 4.39 -12.85 4.13
N ALA A 66 4.61 -12.36 5.36
CA ALA A 66 3.55 -12.15 6.35
C ALA A 66 2.96 -10.73 6.34
N ALA A 67 3.38 -9.86 5.41
CA ALA A 67 2.89 -8.49 5.36
C ALA A 67 1.40 -8.44 5.02
N THR A 68 0.67 -7.54 5.66
CA THR A 68 -0.74 -7.23 5.35
C THR A 68 -0.90 -5.83 4.76
N HIS A 69 0.20 -5.10 4.60
CA HIS A 69 0.28 -3.84 3.88
C HIS A 69 1.71 -3.67 3.35
N HIS A 70 1.86 -2.89 2.29
CA HIS A 70 3.16 -2.58 1.70
C HIS A 70 3.09 -1.22 1.03
N SER A 71 4.12 -0.40 1.21
CA SER A 71 4.22 0.92 0.58
C SER A 71 5.59 1.04 -0.03
N VAL A 72 5.64 1.14 -1.36
CA VAL A 72 6.90 1.10 -2.09
C VAL A 72 6.86 1.99 -3.33
N ARG A 73 7.96 2.72 -3.54
CA ARG A 73 8.19 3.44 -4.77
C ARG A 73 8.67 2.45 -5.84
N LEU A 74 7.85 2.23 -6.87
CA LEU A 74 8.15 1.35 -7.99
C LEU A 74 9.06 2.06 -9.02
N SER A 75 8.91 3.37 -9.20
CA SER A 75 9.80 4.15 -10.07
C SER A 75 9.90 5.59 -9.58
N ALA A 76 10.67 6.43 -10.28
CA ALA A 76 10.71 7.87 -9.99
C ALA A 76 9.32 8.54 -10.02
N HIS A 77 8.34 7.94 -10.71
CA HIS A 77 7.02 8.52 -10.94
C HIS A 77 5.87 7.69 -10.37
N LEU A 78 6.11 6.44 -9.95
CA LEU A 78 5.05 5.53 -9.53
C LEU A 78 5.29 5.00 -8.11
N HIS A 79 4.30 5.18 -7.24
CA HIS A 79 4.28 4.66 -5.88
C HIS A 79 3.07 3.75 -5.70
N LEU A 80 3.31 2.51 -5.25
CA LEU A 80 2.28 1.55 -4.84
C LEU A 80 2.07 1.56 -3.32
N LYS A 81 0.80 1.67 -2.90
CA LYS A 81 0.32 1.27 -1.58
C LYS A 81 -0.60 0.06 -1.75
N TRP A 82 -0.23 -1.07 -1.17
CA TRP A 82 -1.06 -2.27 -1.09
C TRP A 82 -1.50 -2.49 0.36
N GLU A 83 -2.77 -2.85 0.56
CA GLU A 83 -3.35 -3.13 1.87
C GLU A 83 -4.30 -4.32 1.78
N ARG A 84 -4.07 -5.34 2.60
CA ARG A 84 -4.95 -6.49 2.75
C ARG A 84 -5.99 -6.21 3.84
N HIS A 85 -7.24 -6.40 3.49
CA HIS A 85 -8.39 -6.37 4.39
C HIS A 85 -8.97 -7.78 4.54
N GLY A 86 -9.98 -7.94 5.40
CA GLY A 86 -10.63 -9.24 5.59
C GLY A 86 -11.32 -9.75 4.32
N GLU A 87 -11.92 -8.84 3.54
CA GLU A 87 -12.80 -9.16 2.41
C GLU A 87 -12.16 -8.89 1.05
N PHE A 88 -11.17 -8.00 0.98
CA PHE A 88 -10.53 -7.57 -0.27
C PHE A 88 -9.10 -7.10 -0.02
N SER A 89 -8.36 -6.91 -1.09
CA SER A 89 -7.09 -6.19 -1.09
C SER A 89 -7.19 -4.90 -1.89
N GLY A 90 -6.73 -3.80 -1.29
CA GLY A 90 -6.67 -2.48 -1.91
C GLY A 90 -5.31 -2.24 -2.55
N TYR A 91 -5.31 -1.81 -3.80
CA TYR A 91 -4.13 -1.39 -4.54
C TYR A 91 -4.29 0.07 -4.92
N THR A 92 -3.43 0.94 -4.38
CA THR A 92 -3.40 2.36 -4.72
C THR A 92 -2.10 2.70 -5.40
N PHE A 93 -2.19 3.27 -6.59
CA PHE A 93 -1.05 3.78 -7.35
C PHE A 93 -1.10 5.29 -7.37
N PHE A 94 0.02 5.94 -7.05
CA PHE A 94 0.16 7.39 -7.05
C PHE A 94 1.23 7.82 -8.06
N THR A 95 0.99 8.94 -8.74
CA THR A 95 1.96 9.63 -9.59
C THR A 95 1.85 11.14 -9.39
N SER A 96 2.95 11.85 -9.53
CA SER A 96 2.98 13.31 -9.51
C SER A 96 2.43 13.92 -10.81
N GLY A 97 2.04 15.19 -10.72
CA GLY A 97 1.55 16.00 -11.82
C GLY A 97 0.03 15.97 -12.02
N ALA A 98 -0.49 16.95 -12.76
CA ALA A 98 -1.86 16.92 -13.28
C ALA A 98 -1.90 16.25 -14.67
N ALA A 99 -3.06 15.74 -15.06
CA ALA A 99 -3.34 15.32 -16.44
C ALA A 99 -4.01 16.47 -17.20
N PRO A 100 -3.95 16.50 -18.55
CA PRO A 100 -4.64 17.52 -19.36
C PRO A 100 -6.15 17.58 -19.12
N ALA A 101 -6.75 16.44 -18.79
CA ALA A 101 -8.15 16.33 -18.37
C ALA A 101 -8.32 15.22 -17.32
N PRO A 102 -9.36 15.27 -16.47
CA PRO A 102 -9.62 14.26 -15.45
C PRO A 102 -9.59 12.83 -16.03
N PHE A 103 -8.91 11.92 -15.35
CA PHE A 103 -8.84 10.48 -15.65
C PHE A 103 -8.26 10.07 -17.02
N THR A 104 -7.71 11.01 -17.81
CA THR A 104 -7.11 10.70 -19.12
C THR A 104 -5.73 10.06 -19.05
N GLN A 105 -5.01 10.24 -17.94
CA GLN A 105 -3.69 9.64 -17.69
C GLN A 105 -3.65 9.06 -16.27
N PRO A 106 -4.37 7.96 -16.00
CA PRO A 106 -4.44 7.37 -14.66
C PRO A 106 -3.08 6.85 -14.21
N ALA A 107 -2.81 6.80 -12.91
CA ALA A 107 -1.52 6.33 -12.38
C ALA A 107 -1.19 4.89 -12.83
N VAL A 108 -2.21 4.04 -12.97
CA VAL A 108 -2.06 2.66 -13.47
C VAL A 108 -1.58 2.58 -14.92
N SER A 109 -1.63 3.66 -15.72
CA SER A 109 -1.08 3.64 -17.08
C SER A 109 0.46 3.56 -17.11
N LEU A 110 1.12 3.77 -15.97
CA LEU A 110 2.56 3.61 -15.79
C LEU A 110 2.94 2.17 -15.40
N LEU A 111 1.95 1.32 -15.14
CA LEU A 111 2.19 -0.10 -14.95
C LEU A 111 2.57 -0.74 -16.28
N PRO A 112 3.37 -1.80 -16.22
CA PRO A 112 3.61 -2.58 -17.41
C PRO A 112 2.34 -3.29 -17.90
N PRO A 113 2.31 -3.72 -19.18
CA PRO A 113 1.29 -4.63 -19.69
C PRO A 113 1.39 -6.01 -19.04
#